data_AF-A0A3D2S1I2-F1
#
_entry.id   AF-A0A3D2S1I2-F1
#
_cell.length_a   1.000
_cell.length_b   1.000
_cell.length_c   1.000
_cell.angle_alpha   90.00
_cell.angle_beta   90.00
_cell.angle_gamma   90.00
#
_symmetry.space_group_name_H-M   'P 1'
#
loop_
_entity.id
_entity.type
_entity.pdbx_description
1 polymer ?
#
loop_
_entity_poly.entity_id
_entity_poly.type
_entity_poly.pdbx_seq_one_letter_code
_entity_poly.pdbx_strand_id
1 'polypeptide(L)'
;MLQDLFAVIVHPYRFASSENEWKNLFFHHIPSNFTVSMPDVLIGYYQGGSTFYQLDHVLSWFPPFVTWSSFTLVLLLMMHCLNSLFRQQWIQYERSAFPIIQLPVTMVRSPYFFRNRMMWLSFGIVAILDVLNGLHVLFPAVLYLHLKLTNISQYFTEKPWSLMGTTQVSFYPFMIGIGFFLPLDLSFSCCFFFLLRQLSRVLSGYIGIHHLPRFPYFHEQSAGCLDLFGFDCILVDQKASRFRITICLVKQKRYEYKSPYELSHSLSGSCCL
;
A
#
# COMPACT_ATOMS: atom_id res chain seq x y z
N MET A 1 -4.54 -2.18 7.09
CA MET A 1 -3.39 -2.98 7.55
C MET A 1 -3.53 -3.35 9.02
N LEU A 2 -3.31 -2.43 9.98
CA LEU A 2 -3.40 -2.79 11.41
C LEU A 2 -4.84 -3.07 11.87
N GLN A 3 -5.84 -2.43 11.25
CA GLN A 3 -7.25 -2.73 11.50
C GLN A 3 -7.65 -4.14 11.04
N ASP A 4 -7.15 -4.57 9.87
CA ASP A 4 -7.42 -5.91 9.32
C ASP A 4 -6.78 -7.00 10.16
N LEU A 5 -5.69 -6.66 10.87
CA LEU A 5 -4.99 -7.57 11.75
C LEU A 5 -5.86 -8.10 12.89
N PHE A 6 -6.74 -7.26 13.44
CA PHE A 6 -7.67 -7.69 14.49
C PHE A 6 -8.59 -8.81 14.02
N ALA A 7 -9.02 -8.77 12.74
CA ALA A 7 -9.78 -9.88 12.18
C ALA A 7 -8.92 -11.16 12.14
N VAL A 8 -7.67 -11.08 11.69
CA VAL A 8 -6.77 -12.25 11.60
C VAL A 8 -6.47 -12.86 12.98
N ILE A 9 -6.29 -12.04 14.01
CA ILE A 9 -5.97 -12.50 15.38
C ILE A 9 -7.12 -13.30 16.00
N VAL A 10 -8.36 -12.91 15.70
CA VAL A 10 -9.54 -13.35 16.44
C VAL A 10 -10.38 -14.37 15.66
N HIS A 11 -10.44 -14.23 14.33
CA HIS A 11 -11.36 -14.99 13.48
C HIS A 11 -11.17 -16.52 13.51
N PRO A 12 -9.95 -17.09 13.52
CA PRO A 12 -9.77 -18.54 13.51
C PRO A 12 -10.41 -19.26 14.70
N TYR A 13 -10.29 -18.67 15.90
CA TYR A 13 -10.82 -19.26 17.13
C TYR A 13 -12.30 -18.92 17.37
N ARG A 14 -12.78 -17.76 16.91
CA ARG A 14 -14.21 -17.38 17.04
C ARG A 14 -15.14 -18.19 16.14
N PHE A 15 -14.72 -18.44 14.91
CA PHE A 15 -15.56 -19.02 13.87
C PHE A 15 -15.28 -20.51 13.62
N ALA A 16 -14.44 -21.14 14.44
CA ALA A 16 -14.31 -22.60 14.42
C ALA A 16 -15.61 -23.25 14.89
N SER A 17 -16.19 -24.10 14.03
CA SER A 17 -17.38 -24.90 14.32
C SER A 17 -17.06 -26.38 14.14
N SER A 18 -17.94 -27.27 14.62
CA SER A 18 -17.79 -28.70 14.34
C SER A 18 -17.96 -29.03 12.85
N GLU A 19 -18.69 -28.20 12.10
CA GLU A 19 -18.97 -28.41 10.68
C GLU A 19 -17.77 -28.06 9.78
N ASN A 20 -17.00 -27.03 10.14
CA ASN A 20 -15.84 -26.62 9.34
C ASN A 20 -14.53 -27.34 9.72
N GLU A 21 -14.52 -28.05 10.85
CA GLU A 21 -13.39 -28.82 11.37
C GLU A 21 -12.08 -28.03 11.49
N TRP A 22 -12.13 -26.69 11.57
CA TRP A 22 -10.94 -25.84 11.56
C TRP A 22 -9.96 -26.15 12.69
N LYS A 23 -10.49 -26.59 13.83
CA LYS A 23 -9.69 -27.00 14.99
C LYS A 23 -8.73 -28.15 14.65
N ASN A 24 -9.15 -29.11 13.84
CA ASN A 24 -8.32 -30.26 13.46
C ASN A 24 -7.40 -29.93 12.28
N LEU A 25 -7.89 -29.12 11.34
CA LEU A 25 -7.17 -28.81 10.09
C LEU A 25 -6.08 -27.75 10.27
N PHE A 26 -6.33 -26.70 11.07
CA PHE A 26 -5.51 -25.48 11.04
C PHE A 26 -4.88 -25.10 12.37
N PHE A 27 -5.45 -25.48 13.52
CA PHE A 27 -4.95 -24.96 14.80
C PHE A 27 -3.53 -25.46 15.11
N HIS A 28 -3.11 -26.60 14.56
CA HIS A 28 -1.73 -27.07 14.68
C HIS A 28 -0.71 -26.16 13.98
N HIS A 29 -1.14 -25.41 12.95
CA HIS A 29 -0.29 -24.49 12.20
C HIS A 29 -0.30 -23.06 12.75
N ILE A 30 -1.15 -22.77 13.74
CA ILE A 30 -1.30 -21.43 14.32
C ILE A 30 -0.60 -21.42 15.68
N PRO A 31 0.56 -20.75 15.81
CA PRO A 31 1.22 -20.63 17.10
C PRO A 31 0.35 -19.81 18.05
N SER A 32 0.26 -20.25 19.30
CA SER A 32 -0.58 -19.61 20.34
C SER A 32 -0.24 -18.14 20.60
N ASN A 33 0.97 -17.70 20.26
CA ASN A 33 1.41 -16.30 20.42
C ASN A 33 0.88 -15.36 19.33
N PHE A 34 0.33 -15.86 18.23
CA PHE A 34 -0.16 -15.03 17.12
C PHE A 34 -1.66 -14.71 17.20
N THR A 35 -2.40 -15.46 18.03
CA THR A 35 -3.86 -15.35 18.14
C THR A 35 -4.30 -15.40 19.59
N VAL A 36 -5.48 -14.85 19.87
CA VAL A 36 -6.10 -15.03 21.19
C VAL A 36 -6.73 -16.42 21.21
N SER A 37 -6.21 -17.31 22.05
CA SER A 37 -6.61 -18.73 22.05
C SER A 37 -7.77 -19.05 23.01
N MET A 38 -8.11 -18.13 23.92
CA MET A 38 -9.12 -18.35 24.98
C MET A 38 -10.54 -17.98 24.51
N PRO A 39 -11.48 -18.94 24.37
CA PRO A 39 -12.83 -18.67 23.84
C PRO A 39 -13.61 -17.63 24.65
N ASP A 40 -13.49 -17.63 25.98
CA ASP A 40 -14.23 -16.73 26.87
C ASP A 40 -13.87 -15.26 26.61
N VAL A 41 -12.59 -14.98 26.34
CA VAL A 41 -12.09 -13.65 25.99
C VAL A 41 -12.64 -13.19 24.64
N LEU A 42 -12.75 -14.11 23.68
CA LEU A 42 -13.31 -13.81 22.36
C LEU A 42 -14.82 -13.54 22.46
N ILE A 43 -15.55 -14.30 23.27
CA ILE A 43 -16.97 -14.07 23.51
C ILE A 43 -17.18 -12.68 24.10
N GLY A 44 -16.41 -12.30 25.12
CA GLY A 44 -16.43 -10.97 25.72
C GLY A 44 -16.09 -9.84 24.74
N TYR A 45 -15.19 -10.09 23.79
CA TYR A 45 -14.83 -9.15 22.72
C TYR A 45 -15.96 -8.92 21.71
N TYR A 46 -16.67 -9.97 21.28
CA TYR A 46 -17.73 -9.85 20.27
C TYR A 46 -19.10 -9.48 20.84
N GLN A 47 -19.48 -10.08 21.97
CA GLN A 47 -20.82 -9.93 22.55
C GLN A 47 -20.88 -8.76 23.56
N GLY A 48 -19.73 -8.25 24.00
CA GLY A 48 -19.65 -7.27 25.06
C GLY A 48 -19.94 -7.88 26.44
N GLY A 49 -20.18 -7.04 27.44
CA GLY A 49 -20.50 -7.47 28.82
C GLY A 49 -19.29 -7.90 29.66
N SER A 50 -18.07 -7.72 29.13
CA SER A 50 -16.83 -8.03 29.85
C SER A 50 -15.92 -6.81 29.93
N THR A 51 -15.09 -6.71 30.96
CA THR A 51 -14.17 -5.59 31.15
C THR A 51 -12.78 -5.94 30.64
N PHE A 52 -12.18 -5.06 29.83
CA PHE A 52 -10.80 -5.25 29.35
C PHE A 52 -9.77 -5.35 30.49
N TYR A 53 -10.03 -4.69 31.62
CA TYR A 53 -9.12 -4.62 32.77
C TYR A 53 -8.98 -5.93 33.58
N GLN A 54 -9.67 -7.00 33.18
CA GLN A 54 -9.43 -8.32 33.78
C GLN A 54 -8.04 -8.83 33.38
N LEU A 55 -7.29 -9.33 34.36
CA LEU A 55 -5.92 -9.83 34.14
C LEU A 55 -5.88 -10.90 33.05
N ASP A 56 -6.86 -11.80 33.03
CA ASP A 56 -6.95 -12.88 32.03
C ASP A 56 -7.12 -12.35 30.59
N HIS A 57 -7.82 -11.22 30.42
CA HIS A 57 -7.97 -10.56 29.12
C HIS A 57 -6.65 -9.93 28.69
N VAL A 58 -6.02 -9.16 29.58
CA VAL A 58 -4.74 -8.50 29.29
C VAL A 58 -3.67 -9.53 28.94
N LEU A 59 -3.55 -10.60 29.73
CA LEU A 59 -2.58 -11.68 29.50
C LEU A 59 -2.85 -12.45 28.21
N SER A 60 -4.10 -12.57 27.78
CA SER A 60 -4.46 -13.24 26.51
C SER A 60 -4.15 -12.37 25.29
N TRP A 61 -4.28 -11.06 25.40
CA TRP A 61 -4.05 -10.12 24.30
C TRP A 61 -2.59 -9.69 24.17
N PHE A 62 -1.81 -9.75 25.25
CA PHE A 62 -0.44 -9.29 25.27
C PHE A 62 0.50 -10.06 24.31
N PRO A 63 0.51 -11.41 24.25
CA PRO A 63 1.40 -12.14 23.35
C PRO A 63 1.14 -11.86 21.85
N PRO A 64 -0.12 -11.86 21.35
CA PRO A 64 -0.42 -11.44 19.98
C PRO A 64 0.00 -10.00 19.72
N PHE A 65 -0.28 -9.08 20.65
CA PHE A 65 0.09 -7.68 20.51
C PHE A 65 1.60 -7.49 20.34
N VAL A 66 2.41 -8.13 21.19
CA VAL A 66 3.88 -8.04 21.12
C VAL A 66 4.41 -8.69 19.84
N THR A 67 3.91 -9.87 19.48
CA THR A 67 4.35 -10.60 18.28
C THR A 67 4.10 -9.80 17.01
N TRP A 68 2.87 -9.29 16.84
CA TRP A 68 2.51 -8.51 15.67
C TRP A 68 3.14 -7.12 15.65
N SER A 69 3.33 -6.48 16.80
CA SER A 69 4.05 -5.21 16.90
C SER A 69 5.52 -5.38 16.53
N SER A 70 6.17 -6.43 17.03
CA SER A 70 7.56 -6.77 16.69
C SER A 70 7.70 -7.08 15.20
N PHE A 71 6.80 -7.90 14.66
CA PHE A 71 6.77 -8.21 13.23
C PHE A 71 6.62 -6.94 12.37
N THR A 72 5.67 -6.06 12.74
CA THR A 72 5.45 -4.79 12.04
C THR A 72 6.67 -3.89 12.14
N LEU A 73 7.32 -3.81 13.30
CA LEU A 73 8.53 -3.02 13.50
C LEU A 73 9.68 -3.54 12.63
N VAL A 74 9.88 -4.85 12.53
CA VAL A 74 10.89 -5.46 11.65
C VAL A 74 10.59 -5.15 10.18
N LEU A 75 9.34 -5.26 9.74
CA LEU A 75 8.94 -4.89 8.38
C LEU A 75 9.17 -3.40 8.09
N LEU A 76 8.82 -2.52 9.02
CA LEU A 76 9.05 -1.09 8.89
C LEU A 76 10.56 -0.78 8.83
N LEU A 77 11.37 -1.43 9.66
CA LEU A 77 12.82 -1.29 9.65
C LEU A 77 13.41 -1.79 8.33
N MET A 78 12.99 -2.96 7.85
CA MET A 78 13.40 -3.49 6.55
C MET A 78 13.07 -2.51 5.43
N MET A 79 11.83 -2.01 5.39
CA MET A 79 11.40 -1.04 4.40
C MET A 79 12.18 0.28 4.51
N HIS A 80 12.52 0.71 5.73
CA HIS A 80 13.36 1.87 5.97
C HIS A 80 14.79 1.66 5.45
N CYS A 81 15.39 0.50 5.69
CA CYS A 81 16.70 0.12 5.16
C CYS A 81 16.70 0.11 3.63
N LEU A 82 15.69 -0.50 3.00
CA LEU A 82 15.52 -0.50 1.55
C LEU A 82 15.39 0.92 1.00
N ASN A 83 14.55 1.76 1.63
CA ASN A 83 14.43 3.17 1.26
C ASN A 83 15.78 3.87 1.36
N SER A 84 16.57 3.65 2.42
CA SER A 84 17.88 4.29 2.58
C SER A 84 18.86 3.89 1.46
N LEU A 85 18.85 2.63 1.03
CA LEU A 85 19.68 2.14 -0.07
C LEU A 85 19.28 2.75 -1.42
N PHE A 86 17.99 2.71 -1.75
CA PHE A 86 17.50 3.19 -3.05
C PHE A 86 17.31 4.70 -3.12
N ARG A 87 17.32 5.41 -1.98
CA ARG A 87 17.08 6.86 -1.90
C ARG A 87 17.92 7.65 -2.89
N GLN A 88 19.22 7.38 -2.94
CA GLN A 88 20.13 8.13 -3.83
C GLN A 88 19.84 7.85 -5.30
N GLN A 89 19.57 6.59 -5.64
CA GLN A 89 19.25 6.18 -7.01
C GLN A 89 17.95 6.86 -7.50
N TRP A 90 16.89 6.77 -6.70
CA TRP A 90 15.57 7.31 -7.05
C TRP A 90 15.51 8.83 -7.11
N ILE A 91 16.25 9.52 -6.23
CA ILE A 91 16.29 10.99 -6.24
C ILE A 91 17.16 11.52 -7.38
N GLN A 92 18.35 10.96 -7.59
CA GLN A 92 19.34 11.55 -8.50
C GLN A 92 19.14 11.13 -9.97
N TYR A 93 18.76 9.87 -10.21
CA TYR A 93 18.67 9.32 -11.56
C TYR A 93 17.23 9.16 -12.04
N GLU A 94 16.33 8.72 -11.16
CA GLU A 94 14.96 8.37 -11.53
C GLU A 94 13.96 9.53 -11.37
N ARG A 95 14.37 10.61 -10.69
CA ARG A 95 13.54 11.79 -10.35
C ARG A 95 12.13 11.39 -9.92
N SER A 96 12.02 10.42 -9.01
CA SER A 96 10.72 10.08 -8.44
C SER A 96 10.11 11.33 -7.85
N ALA A 97 9.02 11.82 -8.46
CA ALA A 97 8.27 12.91 -7.89
C ALA A 97 7.76 12.42 -6.53
N PHE A 98 8.12 13.11 -5.45
CA PHE A 98 7.58 12.87 -4.11
C PHE A 98 6.51 13.92 -3.81
N PRO A 99 5.41 14.01 -4.57
CA PRO A 99 4.57 15.18 -4.53
C PRO A 99 3.81 15.31 -3.19
N ILE A 100 3.61 14.19 -2.48
CA ILE A 100 2.99 14.16 -1.15
C ILE A 100 3.83 14.94 -0.10
N ILE A 101 5.16 15.03 -0.27
CA ILE A 101 6.02 15.75 0.70
C ILE A 101 5.90 17.27 0.59
N GLN A 102 5.39 17.78 -0.55
CA GLN A 102 5.28 19.21 -0.80
C GLN A 102 4.36 19.88 0.23
N LEU A 103 3.27 19.20 0.61
CA LEU A 103 2.31 19.71 1.58
C LEU A 103 2.95 19.93 2.97
N PRO A 104 3.55 18.92 3.64
CA PRO A 104 4.28 19.14 4.88
C PRO A 104 5.39 20.20 4.79
N VAL A 105 6.16 20.22 3.68
CA VAL A 105 7.24 21.18 3.50
C VAL A 105 6.71 22.62 3.39
N THR A 106 5.59 22.83 2.70
CA THR A 106 4.94 24.16 2.62
C THR A 106 4.35 24.61 3.94
N MET A 107 3.78 23.69 4.74
CA MET A 107 3.30 23.98 6.09
C MET A 107 4.43 24.47 7.02
N VAL A 108 5.62 23.87 6.94
CA VAL A 108 6.77 24.27 7.77
C VAL A 108 7.41 25.56 7.27
N ARG A 109 7.51 25.77 5.95
CA ARG A 109 8.19 26.95 5.38
C ARG A 109 7.37 28.23 5.40
N SER A 110 6.05 28.16 5.34
CA SER A 110 5.20 29.34 5.16
C SER A 110 4.19 29.49 6.30
N PRO A 111 4.31 30.52 7.17
CA PRO A 111 3.30 30.80 8.19
C PRO A 111 1.96 31.24 7.59
N TYR A 112 1.94 31.68 6.32
CA TYR A 112 0.73 32.08 5.62
C TYR A 112 -0.13 30.89 5.17
N PHE A 113 0.42 29.67 5.16
CA PHE A 113 -0.32 28.46 4.77
C PHE A 113 -1.58 28.31 5.62
N PHE A 114 -1.44 28.36 6.94
CA PHE A 114 -2.57 28.26 7.89
C PHE A 114 -3.44 29.51 7.96
N ARG A 115 -3.04 30.61 7.33
CA ARG A 115 -3.85 31.83 7.25
C ARG A 115 -4.71 31.88 5.99
N ASN A 116 -4.50 30.96 5.05
CA ASN A 116 -5.22 30.93 3.78
C ASN A 116 -6.69 30.52 4.01
N ARG A 117 -7.62 31.43 3.70
CA ARG A 117 -9.06 31.20 3.82
C ARG A 117 -9.56 30.09 2.90
N MET A 118 -9.00 29.94 1.70
CA MET A 118 -9.40 28.89 0.76
C MET A 118 -9.04 27.50 1.28
N MET A 119 -7.87 27.37 1.93
CA MET A 119 -7.47 26.12 2.58
C MET A 119 -8.48 25.70 3.66
N TRP A 120 -8.86 26.64 4.54
CA TRP A 120 -9.84 26.38 5.59
C TRP A 120 -11.24 26.11 5.05
N LEU A 121 -11.63 26.77 3.96
CA LEU A 121 -12.91 26.52 3.30
C LEU A 121 -12.97 25.08 2.78
N SER A 122 -11.96 24.64 2.02
CA SER A 122 -11.89 23.26 1.52
C SER A 122 -11.81 22.24 2.65
N PHE A 123 -11.00 22.50 3.69
CA PHE A 123 -10.92 21.66 4.87
C PHE A 123 -12.28 21.54 5.58
N GLY A 124 -12.96 22.66 5.79
CA GLY A 124 -14.27 22.70 6.44
C GLY A 124 -15.32 21.90 5.66
N ILE A 125 -15.38 22.06 4.33
CA ILE A 125 -16.30 21.31 3.48
C ILE A 125 -16.07 19.81 3.61
N VAL A 126 -14.82 19.35 3.44
CA VAL A 126 -14.50 17.92 3.52
C VAL A 126 -14.73 17.36 4.93
N ALA A 127 -14.31 18.09 5.96
CA ALA A 127 -14.49 17.69 7.35
C ALA A 127 -15.97 17.56 7.72
N ILE A 128 -16.82 18.49 7.29
CA ILE A 128 -18.27 18.42 7.54
C ILE A 128 -18.87 17.20 6.83
N LEU A 129 -18.52 16.97 5.56
CA LEU A 129 -19.01 15.81 4.82
C LEU A 129 -18.61 14.47 5.47
N ASP A 130 -17.35 14.36 5.92
CA ASP A 130 -16.85 13.15 6.58
C ASP A 130 -17.45 12.97 7.99
N VAL A 131 -17.62 14.05 8.75
CA VAL A 131 -18.27 14.02 10.07
C VAL A 131 -19.73 13.63 9.94
N LEU A 132 -20.48 14.17 8.98
CA LEU A 132 -21.88 13.80 8.75
C LEU A 132 -22.01 12.31 8.41
N ASN A 133 -21.15 11.81 7.53
CA ASN A 133 -21.12 10.38 7.19
C ASN A 133 -20.70 9.49 8.36
N GLY A 134 -19.71 9.91 9.15
CA GLY A 134 -19.30 9.21 10.36
C GLY A 134 -20.39 9.20 11.43
N LEU A 135 -21.12 10.31 11.57
CA LEU A 135 -22.22 10.44 12.53
C LEU A 135 -23.42 9.60 12.10
N HIS A 136 -23.71 9.47 10.81
CA HIS A 136 -24.74 8.56 10.32
C HIS A 136 -24.49 7.09 10.71
N VAL A 137 -23.22 6.66 10.76
CA VAL A 137 -22.87 5.30 11.22
C VAL A 137 -23.23 5.09 12.69
N LEU A 138 -23.10 6.12 13.52
CA LEU A 138 -23.42 6.06 14.96
C LEU A 138 -24.92 6.29 15.22
N PHE A 139 -25.52 7.22 14.48
CA PHE A 139 -26.91 7.65 14.60
C PHE A 139 -27.58 7.62 13.22
N PRO A 140 -28.33 6.56 12.89
CA PRO A 140 -28.99 6.39 11.59
C PRO A 140 -30.03 7.48 11.25
N ALA A 141 -30.34 8.39 12.18
CA ALA A 141 -31.25 9.52 11.96
C ALA A 141 -30.62 10.68 11.16
N VAL A 142 -29.29 10.70 11.02
CA VAL A 142 -28.56 11.73 10.26
C VAL A 142 -28.63 11.43 8.75
N LEU A 143 -28.57 12.43 7.87
CA LEU A 143 -28.57 12.19 6.43
C LEU A 143 -27.29 11.48 5.99
N TYR A 144 -27.41 10.34 5.32
CA TYR A 144 -26.30 9.68 4.66
C TYR A 144 -26.04 10.28 3.28
N LEU A 145 -24.83 10.82 3.07
CA LEU A 145 -24.40 11.26 1.76
C LEU A 145 -23.68 10.09 1.08
N HIS A 146 -24.21 9.65 -0.06
CA HIS A 146 -23.68 8.56 -0.89
C HIS A 146 -22.36 8.97 -1.57
N LEU A 147 -21.32 9.25 -0.78
CA LEU A 147 -20.00 9.62 -1.27
C LEU A 147 -19.13 8.38 -1.59
N LYS A 148 -19.51 7.19 -1.11
CA LYS A 148 -18.68 5.99 -1.17
C LYS A 148 -19.38 4.84 -1.88
N LEU A 149 -18.63 4.16 -2.76
CA LEU A 149 -18.91 2.82 -3.30
C LEU A 149 -20.22 2.68 -4.07
N THR A 150 -20.58 3.68 -4.87
CA THR A 150 -21.75 3.59 -5.75
C THR A 150 -21.46 2.66 -6.91
N ASN A 151 -22.17 1.53 -6.99
CA ASN A 151 -22.02 0.59 -8.08
C ASN A 151 -22.75 1.12 -9.32
N ILE A 152 -22.01 1.53 -10.34
CA ILE A 152 -22.60 2.04 -11.60
C ILE A 152 -23.03 0.88 -12.51
N SER A 153 -22.53 -0.34 -12.28
CA SER A 153 -22.89 -1.51 -13.08
C SER A 153 -24.39 -1.81 -13.09
N GLN A 154 -25.13 -1.35 -12.07
CA GLN A 154 -26.59 -1.51 -12.01
C GLN A 154 -27.34 -0.79 -13.14
N TYR A 155 -26.74 0.25 -13.73
CA TYR A 155 -27.33 1.00 -14.84
C TYR A 155 -27.06 0.34 -16.20
N PHE A 156 -26.13 -0.62 -16.25
CA PHE A 156 -25.75 -1.34 -17.47
C PHE A 156 -26.28 -2.77 -17.41
N THR A 157 -27.57 -2.93 -17.68
CA THR A 157 -28.27 -4.23 -17.61
C THR A 157 -28.14 -5.06 -18.89
N GLU A 158 -27.93 -4.43 -20.04
CA GLU A 158 -27.85 -5.10 -21.33
C GLU A 158 -26.44 -5.60 -21.65
N LYS A 159 -26.36 -6.78 -22.29
CA LYS A 159 -25.09 -7.30 -22.80
C LYS A 159 -24.60 -6.46 -23.99
N PRO A 160 -23.29 -6.21 -24.12
CA PRO A 160 -22.19 -6.75 -23.33
C PRO A 160 -21.74 -5.86 -22.16
N TRP A 161 -22.36 -4.69 -21.97
CA TRP A 161 -22.01 -3.73 -20.91
C TRP A 161 -22.27 -4.27 -19.50
N SER A 162 -23.25 -5.17 -19.35
CA SER A 162 -23.48 -5.92 -18.10
C SER A 162 -22.31 -6.80 -17.65
N LEU A 163 -21.33 -7.05 -18.52
CA LEU A 163 -20.14 -7.85 -18.23
C LEU A 163 -18.97 -7.03 -17.68
N MET A 164 -19.12 -5.70 -17.56
CA MET A 164 -18.13 -4.84 -16.88
C MET A 164 -17.89 -5.27 -15.42
N GLY A 165 -18.81 -6.05 -14.83
CA GLY A 165 -18.74 -6.48 -13.44
C GLY A 165 -18.94 -5.31 -12.48
N THR A 166 -18.81 -5.58 -11.19
CA THR A 166 -18.99 -4.56 -10.16
C THR A 166 -17.98 -3.43 -10.33
N THR A 167 -18.46 -2.30 -10.86
CA THR A 167 -17.66 -1.08 -11.06
C THR A 167 -18.14 -0.05 -10.06
N GLN A 168 -17.37 0.06 -8.98
CA GLN A 168 -17.65 1.00 -7.91
C GLN A 168 -16.96 2.32 -8.21
N VAL A 169 -17.75 3.37 -8.33
CA VAL A 169 -17.25 4.74 -8.35
C VAL A 169 -17.44 5.33 -6.98
N SER A 170 -16.36 5.86 -6.42
CA SER A 170 -16.36 6.45 -5.09
C SER A 170 -15.78 7.85 -5.16
N PHE A 171 -16.46 8.79 -4.53
CA PHE A 171 -16.01 10.16 -4.39
C PHE A 171 -15.34 10.32 -3.02
N TYR A 172 -14.04 10.03 -2.96
CA TYR A 172 -13.23 10.22 -1.76
C TYR A 172 -12.47 11.55 -1.85
N PRO A 173 -12.90 12.63 -1.15
CA PRO A 173 -12.26 13.94 -1.28
C PRO A 173 -10.76 13.91 -0.95
N PHE A 174 -10.35 13.11 0.05
CA PHE A 174 -8.94 12.95 0.39
C PHE A 174 -8.13 12.32 -0.75
N MET A 175 -8.69 11.32 -1.44
CA MET A 175 -8.01 10.61 -2.53
C MET A 175 -7.90 11.51 -3.76
N ILE A 176 -8.95 12.30 -4.03
CA ILE A 176 -8.94 13.32 -5.09
C ILE A 176 -7.86 14.37 -4.78
N GLY A 177 -7.75 14.81 -3.53
CA GLY A 177 -6.69 15.73 -3.07
C GLY A 177 -5.28 15.16 -3.30
N ILE A 178 -5.06 13.89 -3.00
CA ILE A 178 -3.78 13.20 -3.29
C ILE A 178 -3.57 13.07 -4.82
N GLY A 179 -4.63 12.84 -5.58
CA GLY A 179 -4.59 12.75 -7.05
C GLY A 179 -4.09 14.04 -7.70
N PHE A 180 -4.39 15.21 -7.14
CA PHE A 180 -3.85 16.49 -7.63
C PHE A 180 -2.33 16.63 -7.48
N PHE A 181 -1.74 15.90 -6.55
CA PHE A 181 -0.30 15.84 -6.37
C PHE A 181 0.36 14.87 -7.36
N LEU A 182 -0.38 13.92 -7.95
CA LEU A 182 0.19 12.93 -8.86
C LEU A 182 0.68 13.60 -10.17
N PRO A 183 1.85 13.18 -10.71
CA PRO A 183 2.25 13.57 -12.06
C PRO A 183 1.19 13.20 -13.10
N LEU A 184 1.03 14.04 -14.12
CA LEU A 184 0.00 13.87 -15.15
C LEU A 184 0.11 12.51 -15.85
N ASP A 185 1.34 12.05 -16.13
CA ASP A 185 1.60 10.77 -16.81
C ASP A 185 1.09 9.57 -15.99
N LEU A 186 1.26 9.62 -14.67
CA LEU A 186 0.77 8.59 -13.75
C LEU A 186 -0.75 8.61 -13.67
N SER A 187 -1.36 9.79 -13.53
CA SER A 187 -2.82 9.92 -13.50
C SER A 187 -3.46 9.46 -14.81
N PHE A 188 -2.85 9.81 -15.95
CA PHE A 188 -3.28 9.35 -17.26
C PHE A 188 -3.17 7.83 -17.37
N SER A 189 -2.03 7.25 -16.98
CA SER A 189 -1.82 5.80 -17.01
C SER A 189 -2.86 5.06 -16.17
N CYS A 190 -3.10 5.50 -14.92
CA CYS A 190 -4.10 4.89 -14.06
C CYS A 190 -5.50 4.91 -14.69
N CYS A 191 -5.91 6.05 -15.26
CA CYS A 191 -7.21 6.19 -15.93
C CYS A 191 -7.28 5.31 -17.19
N PHE A 192 -6.26 5.38 -18.05
CA PHE A 192 -6.19 4.63 -19.29
C PHE A 192 -6.23 3.12 -19.05
N PHE A 193 -5.40 2.58 -18.15
CA PHE A 193 -5.38 1.16 -17.85
C PHE A 193 -6.64 0.68 -17.13
N PHE A 194 -7.29 1.53 -16.33
CA PHE A 194 -8.60 1.24 -15.77
C PHE A 194 -9.64 1.07 -16.89
N LEU A 195 -9.71 2.02 -17.82
CA LEU A 195 -10.64 1.95 -18.96
C LEU A 195 -10.32 0.74 -19.86
N LEU A 196 -9.04 0.47 -20.12
CA LEU A 196 -8.61 -0.69 -20.90
C LEU A 196 -9.02 -2.00 -20.23
N ARG A 197 -8.87 -2.10 -18.90
CA ARG A 197 -9.35 -3.24 -18.11
C ARG A 197 -10.86 -3.43 -18.28
N GLN A 198 -11.64 -2.36 -18.20
CA GLN A 198 -13.09 -2.45 -18.41
C GLN A 198 -13.45 -2.82 -19.85
N LEU A 199 -12.76 -2.24 -20.83
CA LEU A 199 -12.95 -2.55 -22.25
C LEU A 199 -12.66 -4.03 -22.53
N SER A 200 -11.60 -4.60 -21.96
CA SER A 200 -11.28 -6.02 -22.15
C SER A 200 -12.36 -6.96 -21.59
N ARG A 201 -13.06 -6.58 -20.51
CA ARG A 201 -14.24 -7.32 -20.02
C ARG A 201 -15.39 -7.27 -21.02
N VAL A 202 -15.72 -6.09 -21.53
CA VAL A 202 -16.79 -5.91 -22.52
C VAL A 202 -16.47 -6.64 -23.83
N LEU A 203 -15.22 -6.55 -24.31
CA LEU A 203 -14.74 -7.27 -25.50
C LEU A 203 -14.81 -8.79 -25.34
N SER A 204 -14.48 -9.32 -24.16
CA SER A 204 -14.65 -10.76 -23.90
C SER A 204 -16.10 -11.22 -24.05
N GLY A 205 -17.05 -10.33 -23.75
CA GLY A 205 -18.47 -10.50 -24.02
C GLY A 205 -18.82 -10.52 -25.50
N TYR A 206 -18.30 -9.55 -26.25
CA TYR A 206 -18.51 -9.47 -27.71
C TYR A 206 -17.96 -10.69 -28.46
N ILE A 207 -16.80 -11.20 -28.06
CA ILE A 207 -16.17 -12.36 -28.71
C ILE A 207 -16.81 -13.68 -28.24
N GLY A 208 -17.63 -13.67 -27.18
CA GLY A 208 -18.28 -14.86 -26.64
C GLY A 208 -17.39 -15.73 -25.74
N ILE A 209 -16.21 -15.24 -25.36
CA ILE A 209 -15.23 -15.94 -24.50
C ILE A 209 -15.63 -15.87 -23.02
N HIS A 210 -16.66 -15.09 -22.67
CA HIS A 210 -17.19 -14.95 -21.32
C HIS A 210 -17.65 -16.28 -20.66
N HIS A 211 -17.83 -17.37 -21.42
CA HIS A 211 -18.15 -18.68 -20.84
C HIS A 211 -17.02 -19.25 -19.97
N LEU A 212 -15.78 -18.78 -20.15
CA LEU A 212 -14.65 -19.14 -19.29
C LEU A 212 -14.77 -18.43 -17.94
N PRO A 213 -14.79 -19.17 -16.81
CA PRO A 213 -14.92 -18.57 -15.49
C PRO A 213 -13.71 -17.65 -15.22
N ARG A 214 -13.99 -16.43 -14.76
CA ARG A 214 -12.99 -15.41 -14.36
C ARG A 214 -12.14 -14.82 -15.49
N PHE A 215 -12.35 -15.19 -16.75
CA PHE A 215 -11.68 -14.52 -17.88
C PHE A 215 -11.98 -13.01 -17.84
N PRO A 216 -10.98 -12.11 -17.99
CA PRO A 216 -9.61 -12.32 -18.44
C PRO A 216 -8.55 -12.52 -17.32
N TYR A 217 -8.91 -13.02 -16.13
CA TYR A 217 -7.97 -13.40 -15.06
C TYR A 217 -7.12 -12.24 -14.52
N PHE A 218 -7.76 -11.12 -14.16
CA PHE A 218 -7.04 -9.93 -13.70
C PHE A 218 -6.23 -10.12 -12.42
N HIS A 219 -6.64 -11.02 -11.53
CA HIS A 219 -5.92 -11.28 -10.28
C HIS A 219 -4.60 -11.99 -10.57
N GLU A 220 -4.66 -12.99 -11.44
CA GLU A 220 -3.55 -13.79 -11.93
C GLU A 220 -2.59 -12.93 -12.76
N GLN A 221 -3.12 -12.07 -13.64
CA GLN A 221 -2.32 -11.09 -14.37
C GLN A 221 -1.58 -10.12 -13.44
N SER A 222 -2.23 -9.65 -12.37
CA SER A 222 -1.59 -8.75 -11.41
C SER A 222 -0.49 -9.44 -10.59
N ALA A 223 -0.69 -10.71 -10.22
CA ALA A 223 0.33 -11.50 -9.54
C ALA A 223 1.56 -11.71 -10.44
N GLY A 224 1.35 -12.15 -11.69
CA GLY A 224 2.43 -12.33 -12.64
C GLY A 224 3.20 -11.04 -12.95
N CYS A 225 2.52 -9.88 -12.93
CA CYS A 225 3.17 -8.58 -13.08
C CYS A 225 4.12 -8.26 -11.92
N LEU A 226 3.75 -8.58 -10.68
CA LEU A 226 4.62 -8.39 -9.51
C LEU A 226 5.85 -9.28 -9.55
N ASP A 227 5.68 -10.55 -9.94
CA ASP A 227 6.79 -11.50 -10.04
C ASP A 227 7.79 -11.08 -11.13
N LEU A 228 7.28 -10.67 -12.30
CA LEU A 228 8.09 -10.13 -13.38
C LEU A 228 8.82 -8.85 -12.97
N PHE A 229 8.13 -7.92 -12.31
CA PHE A 229 8.74 -6.68 -11.83
C PHE A 229 9.85 -6.94 -10.80
N GLY A 230 9.63 -7.89 -9.89
CA GLY A 230 10.65 -8.33 -8.94
C GLY A 230 11.87 -8.91 -9.64
N PHE A 231 11.67 -9.73 -10.67
CA PHE A 231 12.75 -10.31 -11.46
C PHE A 231 13.53 -9.25 -12.25
N ASP A 232 12.84 -8.33 -12.90
CA ASP A 232 13.45 -7.23 -13.65
C ASP A 232 14.30 -6.33 -12.72
N CYS A 233 13.82 -6.02 -11.52
CA CYS A 233 14.58 -5.26 -10.54
C CYS A 233 15.89 -5.98 -10.16
N ILE A 234 15.85 -7.30 -9.97
CA ILE A 234 17.04 -8.12 -9.67
C ILE A 234 18.01 -8.09 -10.85
N LEU A 235 17.52 -8.24 -12.09
CA LEU A 235 18.37 -8.22 -13.28
C LEU A 235 19.03 -6.85 -13.50
N VAL A 236 18.29 -5.76 -13.29
CA VAL A 236 18.80 -4.40 -13.40
C VAL A 236 19.87 -4.15 -12.33
N ASP A 237 19.63 -4.59 -11.09
CA ASP A 237 20.61 -4.48 -10.00
C ASP A 237 21.88 -5.31 -10.25
N GLN A 238 21.73 -6.53 -10.76
CA GLN A 238 22.87 -7.36 -11.16
C GLN A 238 23.68 -6.73 -12.31
N LYS A 239 23.02 -6.07 -13.26
CA LYS A 239 23.69 -5.40 -14.37
C LYS A 239 24.40 -4.13 -13.89
N ALA A 240 23.77 -3.35 -13.02
CA ALA A 240 24.34 -2.14 -12.44
C ALA A 240 25.54 -2.44 -11.53
N SER A 241 25.46 -3.47 -10.68
CA SER A 241 26.54 -3.91 -9.81
C SER A 241 27.76 -4.42 -10.60
N ARG A 242 27.55 -5.25 -11.62
CA ARG A 242 28.62 -5.69 -12.54
C ARG A 242 29.30 -4.51 -13.25
N PHE A 243 28.52 -3.51 -13.67
CA PHE A 243 29.07 -2.31 -14.32
C PHE A 243 29.93 -1.48 -13.35
N ARG A 244 29.48 -1.29 -12.09
CA ARG A 244 30.25 -0.61 -11.05
C ARG A 244 31.55 -1.34 -10.69
N ILE A 245 31.51 -2.67 -10.53
CA ILE A 245 32.70 -3.48 -10.26
C ILE A 245 33.70 -3.37 -11.41
N THR A 246 33.23 -3.44 -12.66
CA THR A 246 34.08 -3.31 -13.85
C THR A 246 34.77 -1.94 -13.90
N ILE A 247 34.05 -0.85 -13.60
CA ILE A 247 34.65 0.49 -13.55
C ILE A 247 35.68 0.62 -12.43
N CYS A 248 35.41 0.06 -11.24
CA CYS A 248 36.38 0.05 -10.13
C CYS A 248 37.64 -0.74 -10.49
N LEU A 249 37.51 -1.93 -11.10
CA LEU A 249 38.65 -2.74 -11.55
C LEU A 249 39.45 -2.06 -12.66
N VAL A 250 38.79 -1.37 -13.59
CA VAL A 250 39.47 -0.57 -14.64
C VAL A 250 40.19 0.63 -14.04
N LYS A 251 39.60 1.33 -13.06
CA LYS A 251 40.29 2.42 -12.35
C LYS A 251 41.49 1.90 -11.58
N GLN A 252 41.37 0.77 -10.88
CA GLN A 252 42.46 0.16 -10.13
C GLN A 252 43.62 -0.24 -11.05
N LYS A 253 43.34 -0.90 -12.18
CA LYS A 253 44.36 -1.21 -13.20
C LYS A 253 45.02 0.05 -13.77
N ARG A 254 44.27 1.15 -13.93
CA ARG A 254 44.82 2.42 -14.42
C ARG A 254 45.74 3.10 -13.40
N TYR A 255 45.51 2.92 -12.10
CA TYR A 255 46.44 3.37 -11.05
C TYR A 255 47.68 2.48 -10.96
N GLU A 256 47.52 1.17 -11.16
CA GLU A 256 48.62 0.20 -11.09
C GLU A 256 49.58 0.29 -12.29
N TYR A 257 49.13 0.79 -13.43
CA TYR A 257 49.96 1.05 -14.61
C TYR A 257 50.61 2.45 -14.62
N LYS A 258 50.27 3.32 -13.66
CA LYS A 258 50.89 4.64 -13.55
C LYS A 258 52.20 4.52 -12.79
N SER A 259 53.30 4.68 -13.51
CA SER A 259 54.65 4.60 -12.98
C SER A 259 54.90 5.68 -11.90
N PRO A 260 55.67 5.41 -10.83
CA PRO A 260 55.79 6.29 -9.65
C PRO A 260 56.31 7.70 -9.94
N TYR A 261 56.82 7.98 -11.14
CA TYR A 261 57.30 9.29 -11.57
C TYR A 261 56.19 10.24 -12.02
N GLU A 262 54.99 9.76 -12.36
CA GLU A 262 53.86 10.61 -12.80
C GLU A 262 52.89 11.00 -11.66
N LEU A 263 52.95 10.34 -10.50
CA LEU A 263 52.05 10.63 -9.38
C LEU A 263 52.44 11.91 -8.60
N SER A 264 53.71 12.32 -8.62
CA SER A 264 54.19 13.50 -7.89
C SER A 264 53.69 14.82 -8.48
N HIS A 265 53.44 14.87 -9.80
CA HIS A 265 52.97 16.09 -10.46
C HIS A 265 51.46 16.35 -10.36
N SER A 266 50.64 15.33 -10.04
CA SER A 266 49.17 15.50 -10.00
C SER A 266 48.62 15.87 -8.62
N LEU A 267 49.38 15.71 -7.55
CA LEU A 267 48.95 16.05 -6.18
C LEU A 267 49.23 17.52 -5.80
N SER A 268 50.00 18.25 -6.60
CA SER A 268 50.32 19.67 -6.36
C SER A 268 49.28 20.67 -6.91
N GLY A 269 48.26 20.22 -7.65
CA GLY A 269 47.41 21.11 -8.45
C GLY A 269 45.93 21.22 -8.06
N SER A 270 45.47 20.56 -6.98
CA SER A 270 44.02 20.51 -6.68
C SER A 270 43.71 20.64 -5.19
N CYS A 271 44.41 21.55 -4.52
CA CYS A 271 44.05 22.02 -3.18
C CYS A 271 43.98 23.55 -3.20
N CYS A 272 43.04 24.10 -3.98
CA CYS A 272 42.52 25.45 -3.86
C CYS A 272 41.26 25.58 -4.73
N LEU A 273 40.16 26.00 -4.08
CA LEU A 273 38.78 26.24 -4.56
C LEU A 273 37.86 25.02 -4.63
#